data_AF-W9KTL0-F1
#
_entry.id   AF-W9KTL0-F1
#
_cell.length_a   1.000
_cell.length_b   1.000
_cell.length_c   1.000
_cell.angle_alpha   90.00
_cell.angle_beta   90.00
_cell.angle_gamma   90.00
#
_symmetry.space_group_name_H-M   'P 1'
#
loop_
_entity.id
_entity.type
_entity.pdbx_description
1 polymer ?
#
loop_
_entity_poly.entity_id
_entity_poly.type
_entity_poly.pdbx_seq_one_letter_code
_entity_poly.pdbx_strand_id
1 'polypeptide(L)'
;MDRQPIALLEGNIPQTFEDAIGFTKRLGERYIWIDGLCIPQDEPGIKAQQISQMDQIYSSSICTIVSLESGVEGGLPGSSYKSSRNVDQYLEQLPGGLKVASPLMSLRLLMEGSAWETRGWTM
;
A
#
# COMPACT_ATOMS: atom_id res chain seq x y z
N MET A 1 8.46 7.20 28.32
CA MET A 1 7.27 8.07 28.22
C MET A 1 7.79 9.35 27.57
N ASP A 2 7.75 9.61 26.27
CA ASP A 2 7.06 9.02 25.13
C ASP A 2 8.00 9.14 23.91
N ARG A 3 8.31 8.02 23.24
CA ARG A 3 9.00 8.05 21.96
C ARG A 3 7.94 7.96 20.87
N GLN A 4 7.38 9.10 20.50
CA GLN A 4 6.60 9.21 19.26
C GLN A 4 7.55 9.02 18.08
N PRO A 5 7.18 8.23 17.04
CA PRO A 5 7.96 8.16 15.82
C PRO A 5 8.13 9.57 15.24
N ILE A 6 9.37 9.95 14.93
CA ILE A 6 9.74 11.28 14.41
C ILE A 6 8.91 11.69 13.19
N ALA A 7 8.42 10.72 12.40
CA ALA A 7 7.56 10.95 11.24
C ALA A 7 6.20 11.60 11.55
N LEU A 8 5.68 11.53 12.79
CA LEU A 8 4.41 12.17 13.17
C LEU A 8 4.58 13.63 13.61
N LEU A 9 5.80 14.10 13.85
CA LEU A 9 6.08 15.42 14.44
C LEU A 9 6.25 16.54 13.40
N GLU A 10 6.50 16.22 12.13
CA GLU A 10 6.72 17.23 11.07
C GLU A 10 5.47 17.55 10.21
N GLY A 11 4.29 17.18 10.69
CA GLY A 11 3.03 17.81 10.26
C GLY A 11 2.46 17.41 8.89
N ASN A 12 3.09 16.51 8.13
CA ASN A 12 2.49 15.92 6.93
C ASN A 12 2.77 14.41 6.88
N ILE A 13 1.74 13.62 7.17
CA ILE A 13 1.76 12.17 6.92
C ILE A 13 1.55 11.98 5.40
N PRO A 14 2.40 11.19 4.72
CA PRO A 14 2.22 10.92 3.29
C PRO A 14 0.83 10.38 2.97
N GLN A 15 0.27 10.75 1.82
CA GLN A 15 -1.11 10.38 1.46
C GLN A 15 -1.35 8.87 1.51
N THR A 16 -0.37 8.05 1.10
CA THR A 16 -0.48 6.59 1.16
C THR A 16 -0.65 6.07 2.59
N PHE A 17 0.01 6.71 3.57
CA PHE A 17 -0.11 6.32 4.97
C PHE A 17 -1.47 6.73 5.54
N GLU A 18 -1.96 7.94 5.23
CA GLU A 18 -3.29 8.38 5.65
C GLU A 18 -4.39 7.45 5.10
N ASP A 19 -4.30 7.13 3.81
CA ASP A 19 -5.24 6.25 3.13
C ASP A 19 -5.22 4.84 3.71
N ALA A 20 -4.02 4.30 4.00
CA ALA A 20 -3.85 2.99 4.63
C ALA A 20 -4.45 2.95 6.04
N ILE A 21 -4.17 3.96 6.88
CA ILE A 21 -4.76 4.09 8.23
C ILE A 21 -6.29 4.18 8.13
N GLY A 22 -6.81 4.97 7.19
CA GLY A 22 -8.24 5.08 6.94
C GLY A 22 -8.85 3.75 6.51
N PHE A 23 -8.15 3.00 5.67
CA PHE A 23 -8.59 1.68 5.21
C PHE A 23 -8.63 0.66 6.35
N THR A 24 -7.59 0.60 7.18
CA THR A 24 -7.55 -0.25 8.38
C THR A 24 -8.75 0.01 9.30
N LYS A 25 -9.09 1.28 9.55
CA LYS A 25 -10.26 1.63 10.37
C LYS A 25 -11.57 1.14 9.74
N ARG A 26 -11.72 1.24 8.41
CA ARG A 26 -12.92 0.74 7.70
C ARG A 26 -12.99 -0.78 7.66
N LEU A 27 -11.84 -1.46 7.69
CA LEU A 27 -11.76 -2.91 7.82
C LEU A 27 -12.20 -3.40 9.22
N GLY A 28 -12.37 -2.49 10.19
CA GLY A 28 -12.71 -2.82 11.58
C GLY A 28 -11.50 -3.08 12.47
N GLU A 29 -10.29 -2.92 11.91
CA GLU A 29 -9.05 -3.14 12.61
C GLU A 29 -8.57 -1.87 13.33
N ARG A 30 -7.89 -2.07 14.47
CA ARG A 30 -7.37 -0.97 15.29
C ARG A 30 -5.92 -0.60 14.96
N TYR A 31 -5.15 -1.57 14.50
CA TYR A 31 -3.70 -1.44 14.36
C TYR A 31 -3.27 -1.66 12.92
N ILE A 32 -2.36 -0.81 12.46
CA ILE A 32 -1.61 -0.97 11.22
C ILE A 32 -0.13 -0.86 11.56
N TRP A 33 0.68 -1.71 10.94
CA TRP A 33 2.12 -1.60 10.98
C TRP A 33 2.63 -1.00 9.67
N ILE A 34 3.39 0.09 9.76
CA ILE A 34 4.05 0.74 8.63
C ILE A 34 5.51 0.89 9.01
N ASP A 35 6.44 0.29 8.27
CA ASP A 35 7.88 0.28 8.58
C ASP A 35 8.46 1.69 8.83
N GLY A 36 8.07 2.67 8.02
CA GLY A 36 8.46 4.08 8.19
C GLY A 36 7.96 4.74 9.48
N LEU A 37 6.91 4.21 10.11
CA LEU A 37 6.35 4.72 11.37
C LEU A 37 6.69 3.86 12.59
N CYS A 38 6.81 2.54 12.41
CA CYS A 38 6.93 1.59 13.51
C CYS A 38 8.39 1.22 13.81
N ILE A 39 9.32 1.44 12.87
CA ILE A 39 10.74 1.17 13.07
C ILE A 39 11.47 2.48 13.40
N PRO A 40 12.22 2.55 14.53
CA PRO A 40 13.13 3.66 14.80
C PRO A 40 14.22 3.72 13.71
N GLN A 41 14.15 4.71 12.83
CA GLN A 41 15.07 4.80 11.69
C GLN A 41 16.48 5.23 12.08
N ASP A 42 16.61 5.98 13.19
CA ASP A 42 17.86 6.58 13.66
C ASP A 42 18.66 5.66 14.60
N GLU A 43 18.15 4.47 14.92
CA GLU A 43 18.81 3.51 15.81
C GLU A 43 19.17 2.22 15.04
N PRO A 44 20.38 2.12 14.45
CA PRO A 44 20.73 1.02 13.53
C PRO A 44 20.60 -0.38 14.13
N GLY A 45 20.93 -0.55 15.42
CA GLY A 45 20.80 -1.82 16.12
C GLY A 45 19.35 -2.29 16.25
N ILE A 46 18.46 -1.38 16.67
CA ILE A 46 17.02 -1.66 16.78
C ILE A 46 16.42 -1.87 15.39
N LYS A 47 16.80 -1.04 14.42
CA LYS A 47 16.36 -1.16 13.03
C LYS A 47 16.68 -2.54 12.46
N ALA A 48 17.92 -3.02 12.62
CA ALA A 48 18.32 -4.34 12.15
C ALA A 48 17.50 -5.46 12.82
N GLN A 49 17.25 -5.36 14.12
CA GLN A 49 16.43 -6.31 14.86
C GLN A 49 14.95 -6.31 14.42
N GLN A 50 14.38 -5.15 14.09
CA GLN A 50 13.01 -5.06 13.57
C GLN A 50 12.92 -5.63 12.15
N ILE A 51 13.92 -5.35 11.30
CA ILE A 51 14.02 -5.90 9.96
C ILE A 51 14.10 -7.43 9.99
N SER A 52 14.85 -8.02 10.93
CA SER A 52 14.96 -9.48 11.07
C SER A 52 13.68 -10.16 11.53
N GLN A 53 12.65 -9.40 11.92
CA GLN A 53 11.35 -9.92 12.35
C GLN A 53 10.23 -9.62 11.33
N MET A 54 10.56 -9.07 10.16
CA MET A 54 9.54 -8.70 9.16
C MET A 54 8.76 -9.93 8.66
N ASP A 55 9.39 -11.09 8.53
CA ASP A 55 8.73 -12.35 8.19
C ASP A 55 7.59 -12.69 9.16
N GLN A 56 7.82 -12.52 10.47
CA GLN A 56 6.82 -12.74 11.51
C GLN A 56 5.71 -11.70 11.46
N ILE A 57 6.05 -10.44 11.20
CA ILE A 57 5.08 -9.35 11.10
C ILE A 57 4.14 -9.58 9.90
N TYR A 58 4.68 -9.89 8.72
CA TYR A 58 3.86 -10.17 7.54
C TYR A 58 3.01 -11.44 7.71
N SER A 59 3.60 -12.53 8.21
CA SER A 59 2.87 -13.79 8.41
C SER A 59 1.78 -13.72 9.50
N SER A 60 1.93 -12.83 10.47
CA SER A 60 0.94 -12.60 11.53
C SER A 60 -0.07 -11.51 11.19
N SER A 61 0.04 -10.88 10.02
CA SER A 61 -0.90 -9.84 9.57
C SER A 61 -2.21 -10.45 9.08
N ILE A 62 -3.33 -9.76 9.33
CA ILE A 62 -4.63 -10.16 8.79
C ILE A 62 -4.65 -9.99 7.27
N CYS A 63 -4.04 -8.90 6.78
CA CYS A 63 -3.81 -8.65 5.37
C CYS A 63 -2.66 -7.66 5.22
N THR A 64 -2.05 -7.66 4.03
CA THR A 64 -1.04 -6.67 3.65
C THR A 64 -1.59 -5.73 2.58
N ILE A 65 -1.40 -4.43 2.78
CA ILE A 65 -1.78 -3.39 1.81
C ILE A 65 -0.53 -3.03 1.01
N VAL A 66 -0.62 -3.13 -0.31
CA VAL A 66 0.49 -2.85 -1.22
C VAL A 66 0.06 -1.77 -2.21
N SER A 67 0.87 -0.71 -2.32
CA SER A 67 0.80 0.20 -3.46
C SER A 67 1.77 -0.26 -4.53
N LEU A 68 1.29 -0.40 -5.76
CA LEU A 68 2.12 -0.72 -6.92
C LEU A 68 2.71 0.55 -7.58
N GLU A 69 2.28 1.73 -7.15
CA GLU A 69 2.89 3.00 -7.57
C GLU A 69 4.20 3.27 -6.82
N SER A 70 5.05 4.09 -7.42
CA SER A 70 6.30 4.52 -6.79
C SER A 70 6.07 5.64 -5.77
N GLY A 71 6.67 5.49 -4.58
CA GLY A 71 6.63 6.51 -3.53
C GLY A 71 5.46 6.40 -2.57
N VAL A 72 5.34 7.41 -1.69
CA VAL A 72 4.38 7.42 -0.56
C VAL A 72 3.31 8.52 -0.68
N GLU A 73 3.39 9.35 -1.73
CA GLU A 73 2.48 10.47 -1.96
C GLU A 73 1.34 10.14 -2.94
N GLY A 74 1.42 9.01 -3.66
CA GLY A 74 0.40 8.61 -4.64
C GLY A 74 -0.95 8.24 -4.03
N GLY A 75 -0.99 7.89 -2.74
CA GLY A 75 -2.20 7.45 -2.07
C GLY A 75 -2.60 6.02 -2.46
N LEU A 76 -3.81 5.62 -2.05
CA LEU A 76 -4.41 4.34 -2.41
C LEU A 76 -5.76 4.58 -3.08
N PRO A 77 -5.83 4.59 -4.44
CA PRO A 77 -7.07 4.82 -5.17
C PRO A 77 -8.19 3.85 -4.79
N GLY A 78 -9.36 4.40 -4.47
CA GLY A 78 -10.54 3.68 -4.02
C GLY A 78 -10.49 3.20 -2.57
N SER A 79 -9.45 3.56 -1.83
CA SER A 79 -9.43 3.34 -0.40
C SER A 79 -10.38 4.32 0.28
N SER A 80 -10.30 5.62 -0.06
CA SER A 80 -11.03 6.72 0.57
C SER A 80 -12.04 7.33 -0.40
N TYR A 81 -13.01 8.09 0.13
CA TYR A 81 -13.93 8.89 -0.70
C TYR A 81 -13.20 10.00 -1.47
N LYS A 82 -11.99 10.35 -1.06
CA LYS A 82 -11.16 11.38 -1.70
C LYS A 82 -10.40 10.87 -2.93
N SER A 83 -10.19 9.56 -3.04
CA SER A 83 -9.41 8.95 -4.12
C SER A 83 -10.29 7.93 -4.87
N SER A 84 -10.79 8.31 -6.05
CA SER A 84 -11.55 7.37 -6.89
C SER A 84 -10.61 6.40 -7.61
N ARG A 85 -11.07 5.17 -7.85
CA ARG A 85 -10.43 4.30 -8.84
C ARG A 85 -10.74 4.87 -10.22
N ASN A 86 -9.77 5.51 -10.86
CA ASN A 86 -9.89 5.83 -12.28
C ASN A 86 -9.32 4.66 -13.08
N VAL A 87 -10.16 4.06 -13.92
CA VAL A 87 -9.80 2.92 -14.73
C VAL A 87 -10.20 3.23 -16.16
N ASP A 88 -9.21 3.53 -16.99
CA ASP A 88 -9.41 3.77 -18.42
C ASP A 88 -9.54 2.43 -19.15
N GLN A 89 -10.73 1.85 -19.09
CA GLN A 89 -11.04 0.65 -19.87
C GLN A 89 -11.47 1.05 -21.29
N TYR A 90 -10.67 0.66 -22.29
CA TYR A 90 -11.03 0.88 -23.69
C TYR A 90 -12.29 0.09 -24.06
N LEU A 91 -13.29 0.80 -24.60
CA LEU A 91 -14.57 0.24 -25.04
C LEU A 91 -14.80 0.60 -26.50
N GLU A 92 -15.10 -0.41 -27.30
CA GLU A 92 -15.42 -0.26 -28.72
C GLU A 92 -16.84 -0.75 -29.00
N GLN A 93 -17.56 -0.03 -29.86
CA GLN A 93 -18.90 -0.40 -30.29
C GLN A 93 -18.86 -0.93 -31.72
N LEU A 94 -19.26 -2.18 -31.88
CA LEU A 94 -19.31 -2.88 -33.16
C LEU A 94 -20.68 -2.70 -33.84
N PRO A 95 -20.76 -2.92 -35.17
CA PRO A 95 -22.05 -2.94 -35.88
C PRO A 95 -23.05 -3.89 -35.23
N GLY A 96 -24.32 -3.50 -35.17
CA GLY A 96 -25.37 -4.26 -34.47
C GLY A 96 -25.49 -3.94 -32.97
N GLY A 97 -24.74 -2.96 -32.46
CA GLY A 97 -24.89 -2.45 -31.09
C GLY A 97 -24.12 -3.22 -30.02
N LEU A 98 -23.36 -4.25 -30.43
CA LEU A 98 -22.48 -4.99 -29.54
C LEU A 98 -21.36 -4.09 -29.01
N LYS A 99 -21.14 -4.09 -27.70
CA LYS A 99 -20.02 -3.38 -27.06
C LYS A 99 -18.98 -4.39 -26.60
N VAL A 100 -17.73 -4.15 -26.95
CA VAL A 100 -16.58 -4.96 -26.56
C VAL A 100 -15.65 -4.09 -25.73
N ALA A 101 -15.12 -4.64 -24.64
CA ALA A 101 -14.14 -3.96 -23.80
C ALA A 101 -12.83 -4.73 -23.84
N SER A 102 -11.72 -3.99 -23.91
CA SER A 102 -10.40 -4.60 -23.67
C SER A 102 -10.31 -5.02 -22.21
N PRO A 103 -9.79 -6.22 -21.88
CA PRO A 103 -9.58 -6.60 -20.50
C PRO A 103 -8.55 -5.67 -19.85
N LEU A 104 -8.78 -5.37 -18.57
CA LEU A 104 -7.77 -4.70 -17.76
C LEU A 104 -6.56 -5.63 -17.58
N MET A 105 -5.38 -5.02 -17.42
CA MET A 105 -4.17 -5.79 -17.15
C MET A 105 -4.35 -6.64 -15.90
N SER A 106 -3.95 -7.91 -15.98
CA SER A 106 -4.06 -8.81 -14.83
C SER A 106 -3.15 -8.33 -13.71
N LEU A 107 -3.56 -8.55 -12.46
CA LEU A 107 -2.77 -8.20 -11.28
C LEU A 107 -1.35 -8.79 -11.36
N ARG A 108 -1.24 -10.03 -11.85
CA ARG A 108 0.05 -10.71 -12.04
C ARG A 108 1.02 -9.92 -12.92
N LEU A 109 0.54 -9.43 -14.07
CA LEU A 109 1.36 -8.62 -14.98
C LEU A 109 1.76 -7.27 -14.37
N LEU A 110 0.87 -6.65 -13.60
CA LEU A 110 1.17 -5.40 -12.89
C LEU A 110 2.21 -5.62 -11.78
N MET A 111 2.16 -6.77 -11.10
CA MET A 111 3.09 -7.12 -10.04
C MET A 111 4.49 -7.42 -10.60
N GLU A 112 4.61 -8.19 -11.70
CA GLU A 112 5.89 -8.60 -12.30
C GLU A 112 6.86 -7.42 -12.59
N GLY A 113 6.34 -6.22 -12.85
CA GLY A 113 7.16 -5.01 -13.10
C GLY A 113 7.38 -4.11 -11.88
N SER A 114 6.83 -4.45 -10.72
CA SER A 114 6.78 -3.56 -9.56
C SER A 114 7.97 -3.75 -8.60
N ALA A 115 8.26 -2.72 -7.81
CA ALA A 115 9.25 -2.80 -6.73
C ALA A 115 8.83 -3.76 -5.59
N TRP A 116 7.58 -4.23 -5.59
CA TRP A 116 7.09 -5.21 -4.61
C TRP A 116 7.73 -6.59 -4.83
N GLU A 117 7.83 -7.06 -6.09
CA GLU A 117 8.40 -8.38 -6.41
C GLU A 117 9.91 -8.50 -6.12
N THR A 118 10.61 -7.37 -5.95
CA THR A 118 12.05 -7.39 -5.62
C THR A 118 12.33 -7.51 -4.13
N ARG A 119 11.30 -7.48 -3.28
CA ARG A 119 11.44 -7.53 -1.82
C ARG A 119 11.47 -8.98 -1.34
N GLY A 120 12.41 -9.31 -0.45
CA GLY A 120 12.60 -10.70 0.00
C GLY A 120 11.44 -11.33 0.80
N TRP A 121 10.42 -10.57 1.15
CA TRP A 121 9.26 -11.01 1.93
C TRP A 121 7.95 -11.10 1.10
N THR A 122 8.06 -11.02 -0.22
CA THR A 122 6.93 -11.08 -1.15
C THR A 122 6.94 -12.44 -1.85
N MET A 123 6.56 -13.48 -1.10
CA MET A 123 6.42 -14.85 -1.63
C MET A 123 5.08 -15.08 -2.33
#